data_AF-A0A0N1NUV0-F1
#
_entry.id   AF-A0A0N1NUV0-F1
#
_cell.length_a   1.000
_cell.length_b   1.000
_cell.length_c   1.000
_cell.angle_alpha   90.00
_cell.angle_beta   90.00
_cell.angle_gamma   90.00
#
_symmetry.space_group_name_H-M   'P 1'
#
loop_
_entity.id
_entity.type
_entity.pdbx_description
1 polymer ?
#
loop_
_entity_poly.entity_id
_entity_poly.type
_entity_poly.pdbx_seq_one_letter_code
_entity_poly.pdbx_strand_id
1 'polypeptide(L)'
;MANPVELGARSAAHRLATSNSPHLAADVEAALHTRQTTTRPDQYLDPISLGALIVSVASLAWTVYSDLKKQTPTPHPDVITRHVRIRLDQTETPARALSPADRDRYIDITIEETLNAAQDPASDEN
;
A
#
# COMPACT_ATOMS: atom_id res chain seq x y z
N MET A 1 -16.25 6.08 7.03
CA MET A 1 -15.52 4.86 7.40
C MET A 1 -14.15 4.97 6.79
N ALA A 2 -13.10 5.09 7.61
CA ALA A 2 -11.74 5.23 7.10
C ALA A 2 -11.35 3.97 6.32
N ASN A 3 -10.90 4.13 5.08
CA ASN A 3 -10.43 3.00 4.29
C ASN A 3 -9.05 2.59 4.83
N PRO A 4 -8.86 1.34 5.30
CA PRO A 4 -7.57 0.89 5.84
C PRO A 4 -6.46 0.93 4.78
N VAL A 5 -6.83 0.91 3.50
CA VAL A 5 -5.90 1.15 2.39
C VAL A 5 -5.38 2.59 2.36
N GLU A 6 -6.24 3.58 2.59
CA GLU A 6 -5.85 5.00 2.60
C GLU A 6 -4.99 5.30 3.83
N LEU A 7 -5.43 4.84 5.00
CA LEU A 7 -4.67 4.97 6.24
C LEU A 7 -3.31 4.27 6.14
N GLY A 8 -3.29 3.02 5.70
CA GLY A 8 -2.06 2.24 5.55
C GLY A 8 -1.08 2.86 4.55
N ALA A 9 -1.58 3.33 3.40
CA ALA A 9 -0.75 3.99 2.41
C ALA A 9 -0.18 5.32 2.92
N ARG A 10 -0.99 6.13 3.61
CA ARG A 10 -0.56 7.42 4.18
C ARG A 10 0.47 7.22 5.29
N SER A 11 0.22 6.31 6.24
CA SER A 11 1.17 5.98 7.31
C SER A 11 2.49 5.45 6.75
N ALA A 12 2.42 4.56 5.75
CA ALA A 12 3.61 4.06 5.07
C ALA A 12 4.38 5.20 4.39
N ALA A 13 3.70 6.10 3.69
CA ALA A 13 4.31 7.26 3.06
C ALA A 13 5.03 8.16 4.08
N HIS A 14 4.40 8.43 5.23
CA HIS A 14 5.02 9.21 6.31
C HIS A 14 6.25 8.53 6.90
N ARG A 15 6.18 7.21 7.13
CA ARG A 15 7.29 6.43 7.69
C ARG A 15 8.45 6.26 6.70
N LEU A 16 8.15 6.32 5.40
CA LEU A 16 9.11 6.19 4.30
C LEU A 16 9.59 7.55 3.75
N ALA A 17 8.95 8.66 4.13
CA ALA A 17 9.34 10.01 3.79
C ALA A 17 10.68 10.34 4.46
N THR A 18 11.76 10.00 3.76
CA THR A 18 13.14 10.37 4.13
C THR A 18 13.60 11.55 3.26
N SER A 19 14.76 12.13 3.58
CA SER A 19 15.36 13.22 2.80
C SER A 19 15.53 12.90 1.30
N ASN A 20 15.54 11.61 0.91
CA ASN A 20 15.68 11.15 -0.46
C ASN A 20 14.35 10.97 -1.20
N SER A 21 13.21 11.13 -0.52
CA SER A 21 11.87 10.97 -1.12
C SER A 21 10.87 11.99 -0.56
N PRO A 22 11.16 13.31 -0.67
CA PRO A 22 10.33 14.36 -0.06
C PRO A 22 8.93 14.45 -0.68
N HIS A 23 8.78 14.03 -1.94
CA HIS A 23 7.50 14.05 -2.66
C HIS A 23 6.65 12.78 -2.43
N LEU A 24 7.16 11.80 -1.67
CA LEU A 24 6.49 10.50 -1.52
C LEU A 24 5.08 10.60 -0.95
N ALA A 25 4.87 11.45 0.05
CA ALA A 25 3.55 11.68 0.62
C ALA A 25 2.59 12.30 -0.41
N ALA A 26 3.06 13.27 -1.19
CA ALA A 26 2.26 13.90 -2.25
C ALA A 26 1.90 12.90 -3.37
N ASP A 27 2.86 12.04 -3.76
CA ASP A 27 2.64 11.01 -4.77
C ASP A 27 1.62 9.96 -4.31
N VAL A 28 1.64 9.58 -3.02
CA VAL A 28 0.66 8.67 -2.43
C VAL A 28 -0.73 9.30 -2.40
N GLU A 29 -0.86 10.55 -1.96
CA GLU A 29 -2.15 11.24 -1.96
C GLU A 29 -2.72 11.39 -3.38
N ALA A 30 -1.88 11.72 -4.37
CA ALA A 30 -2.30 11.79 -5.78
C ALA A 30 -2.79 10.43 -6.30
N ALA A 31 -2.08 9.34 -5.96
CA ALA A 31 -2.48 7.98 -6.34
C ALA A 31 -3.77 7.54 -5.63
N LEU A 32 -3.95 7.87 -4.35
CA LEU A 32 -5.19 7.60 -3.61
C LEU A 32 -6.37 8.37 -4.21
N HIS A 33 -6.17 9.65 -4.51
CA HIS A 33 -7.20 10.48 -5.13
C HIS A 33 -7.58 9.95 -6.52
N THR A 34 -6.62 9.51 -7.32
CA THR A 34 -6.87 8.86 -8.61
C THR A 34 -7.66 7.56 -8.46
N ARG A 35 -7.36 6.75 -7.44
CA ARG A 35 -8.10 5.50 -7.16
C ARG A 35 -9.55 5.75 -6.75
N GLN A 36 -9.82 6.80 -5.98
CA GLN A 36 -11.19 7.17 -5.55
C GLN A 36 -11.99 7.79 -6.70
N THR A 37 -11.32 8.61 -7.51
CA THR A 37 -11.93 9.31 -8.63
C THR A 37 -11.99 8.33 -9.81
N THR A 38 -13.05 7.53 -9.89
CA THR A 38 -13.30 6.55 -10.99
C THR A 38 -13.35 7.20 -12.39
N THR A 39 -13.17 8.52 -12.48
CA THR A 39 -12.93 9.27 -13.72
C THR A 39 -11.49 9.06 -14.16
N ARG A 40 -11.29 8.22 -15.18
CA ARG A 40 -10.02 8.02 -15.89
C ARG A 40 -9.33 9.38 -16.15
N PRO A 41 -8.27 9.74 -15.42
CA PRO A 41 -7.47 10.90 -15.80
C PRO A 41 -6.66 10.49 -17.02
N ASP A 42 -6.75 11.28 -18.09
CA ASP A 42 -6.00 11.13 -19.35
C ASP A 42 -4.48 11.30 -19.18
N GLN A 43 -4.04 11.48 -17.94
CA GLN A 43 -2.66 11.69 -17.56
C GLN A 43 -2.28 10.50 -16.69
N TYR A 44 -1.66 9.50 -17.32
CA TYR A 44 -0.89 8.50 -16.60
C TYR A 44 0.11 9.27 -15.72
N LEU A 45 -0.23 9.47 -14.45
CA LEU A 45 0.78 9.54 -13.39
C LEU A 45 1.59 8.26 -13.60
N ASP A 46 2.85 8.44 -13.94
CA ASP A 46 3.75 7.41 -14.44
C ASP A 46 3.44 6.03 -13.81
N PRO A 47 3.21 4.97 -14.61
CA PRO A 47 2.93 3.64 -14.09
C PRO A 47 4.07 3.08 -13.20
N ILE A 48 5.20 3.80 -13.07
CA ILE A 48 6.39 3.48 -12.29
C ILE A 48 6.61 4.48 -11.12
N SER A 49 5.58 5.20 -10.66
CA SER A 49 5.71 6.07 -9.48
C SER A 49 5.66 5.29 -8.16
N LEU A 50 6.54 5.65 -7.21
CA LEU A 50 6.64 5.00 -5.91
C LEU A 50 5.35 5.13 -5.08
N GLY A 51 4.64 6.26 -5.19
CA GLY A 51 3.32 6.43 -4.55
C GLY A 51 2.25 5.47 -5.08
N ALA A 52 2.25 5.20 -6.40
CA ALA A 52 1.34 4.23 -7.01
C ALA A 52 1.67 2.79 -6.58
N LEU A 53 2.95 2.46 -6.39
CA LEU A 53 3.38 1.19 -5.81
C LEU A 53 2.81 1.02 -4.39
N ILE A 54 2.98 2.00 -3.51
CA ILE A 54 2.47 1.96 -2.14
C ILE A 54 0.95 1.75 -2.13
N VAL A 55 0.19 2.53 -2.89
CA VAL A 55 -1.28 2.40 -2.95
C VAL A 55 -1.71 1.03 -3.51
N SER A 56 -0.99 0.50 -4.49
CA SER A 56 -1.25 -0.82 -5.07
C SER A 56 -0.98 -1.94 -4.08
N VAL A 57 0.14 -1.88 -3.36
CA VAL A 57 0.50 -2.84 -2.31
C VAL A 57 -0.51 -2.80 -1.15
N ALA A 58 -0.86 -1.61 -0.67
CA ALA A 58 -1.87 -1.45 0.37
C ALA A 58 -3.24 -2.01 -0.06
N SER A 59 -3.65 -1.75 -1.30
CA SER A 59 -4.88 -2.32 -1.86
C SER A 59 -4.85 -3.85 -1.89
N LEU A 60 -3.73 -4.42 -2.34
CA LEU A 60 -3.54 -5.86 -2.41
C LEU A 60 -3.52 -6.50 -1.01
N ALA A 61 -2.82 -5.89 -0.05
CA ALA A 61 -2.79 -6.33 1.34
C ALA A 61 -4.18 -6.35 1.96
N TRP A 62 -4.97 -5.30 1.73
CA TRP A 62 -6.36 -5.26 2.17
C TRP A 62 -7.23 -6.34 1.51
N THR A 63 -7.07 -6.58 0.20
CA THR A 63 -7.79 -7.66 -0.49
C THR A 63 -7.43 -9.03 0.08
N VAL A 64 -6.15 -9.30 0.31
CA VAL A 64 -5.69 -10.57 0.92
C VAL A 64 -6.22 -10.71 2.34
N TYR A 65 -6.10 -9.67 3.17
CA TYR A 65 -6.64 -9.67 4.53
C TYR A 65 -8.15 -9.92 4.55
N SER A 66 -8.91 -9.21 3.69
CA SER A 66 -10.37 -9.33 3.61
C SER A 66 -10.79 -10.71 3.13
N ASP A 67 -10.06 -11.31 2.19
CA ASP A 67 -10.32 -12.66 1.69
C ASP A 67 -10.02 -13.72 2.76
N LEU A 68 -8.89 -13.60 3.45
CA LEU A 68 -8.53 -14.49 4.55
C LEU A 68 -9.47 -14.34 5.75
N LYS A 69 -9.90 -13.13 6.08
CA LYS A 69 -10.84 -12.87 7.18
C LYS A 69 -12.19 -13.57 6.99
N LYS A 70 -12.63 -13.77 5.74
CA LYS A 70 -13.83 -14.55 5.42
C LYS A 70 -13.67 -16.04 5.74
N GLN A 71 -12.44 -16.56 5.66
CA GLN A 71 -12.12 -17.97 5.87
C GLN A 71 -11.63 -18.25 7.29
N THR A 72 -10.98 -17.29 7.93
CA THR A 72 -10.36 -17.41 9.25
C THR A 72 -10.50 -16.08 9.99
N PRO A 73 -11.15 -16.02 11.16
CA PRO A 73 -11.43 -14.76 11.88
C PRO A 73 -10.18 -13.97 12.29
N THR A 74 -9.07 -14.67 12.52
CA THR A 74 -7.77 -14.10 12.95
C THR A 74 -6.64 -14.59 12.03
N PRO A 75 -6.53 -14.05 10.80
CA PRO A 75 -5.46 -14.43 9.90
C PRO A 75 -4.11 -13.95 10.43
N HIS A 76 -3.12 -14.84 10.42
CA HIS A 76 -1.77 -14.52 10.92
C HIS A 76 -1.07 -13.54 9.96
N PRO A 77 -0.42 -12.47 10.47
CA PRO A 77 0.25 -11.46 9.64
C PRO A 77 1.26 -12.06 8.66
N ASP A 78 2.08 -13.04 9.07
CA ASP A 78 3.00 -13.75 8.16
C ASP A 78 2.33 -14.38 6.94
N VAL A 79 1.12 -14.93 7.09
CA VAL A 79 0.39 -15.56 5.98
C VAL A 79 -0.05 -14.49 4.99
N ILE A 80 -0.53 -13.35 5.50
CA ILE A 80 -0.94 -12.21 4.67
C ILE A 80 0.27 -11.65 3.92
N THR A 81 1.37 -11.36 4.62
CA THR A 81 2.62 -10.86 4.03
C THR A 81 3.12 -11.79 2.94
N ARG A 82 3.12 -13.11 3.18
CA ARG A 82 3.53 -14.11 2.19
C ARG A 82 2.62 -14.11 0.96
N HIS A 83 1.31 -14.05 1.14
CA HIS A 83 0.35 -14.01 0.02
C HIS A 83 0.50 -12.73 -0.82
N VAL A 84 0.71 -11.58 -0.17
CA VAL A 84 0.94 -10.31 -0.87
C VAL A 84 2.23 -10.38 -1.69
N ARG A 85 3.33 -10.88 -1.10
CA ARG A 85 4.60 -11.05 -1.81
C ARG A 85 4.48 -11.95 -3.04
N ILE A 86 3.82 -13.11 -2.92
CA ILE A 86 3.62 -14.03 -4.06
C ILE A 86 2.86 -13.34 -5.19
N ARG A 87 1.78 -12.60 -4.88
CA ARG A 87 0.99 -11.89 -5.90
C ARG A 87 1.76 -10.72 -6.53
N LEU A 88 2.61 -10.03 -5.76
CA LEU A 88 3.47 -8.96 -6.28
C LEU A 88 4.57 -9.50 -7.20
N ASP A 89 5.13 -10.67 -6.90
CA ASP A 89 6.13 -11.34 -7.73
C ASP A 89 5.55 -11.78 -9.08
N GLN A 90 4.29 -12.25 -9.07
CA GLN A 90 3.53 -12.60 -10.27
C GLN A 90 3.16 -11.38 -11.13
N THR A 91 3.07 -10.21 -10.52
CA THR A 91 2.76 -8.96 -11.22
C THR A 91 4.09 -8.34 -11.64
N GLU A 92 4.62 -8.74 -12.81
CA GLU A 92 5.86 -8.23 -13.41
C GLU A 92 5.84 -6.69 -13.49
N THR A 93 6.14 -6.04 -12.39
CA THR A 93 6.20 -4.60 -12.30
C THR A 93 7.62 -4.23 -12.70
N PRO A 94 7.83 -3.53 -13.83
CA PRO A 94 9.15 -3.13 -14.27
C PRO A 94 9.71 -2.09 -13.29
N ALA A 95 10.41 -2.55 -12.26
CA ALA A 95 11.08 -1.71 -11.28
C ALA A 95 12.40 -1.20 -11.89
N ARG A 96 12.32 -0.15 -12.71
CA ARG A 96 13.53 0.42 -13.36
C ARG A 96 14.25 1.49 -12.51
N ALA A 97 13.80 1.84 -11.31
CA ALA A 97 14.38 2.96 -10.56
C ALA A 97 14.80 2.69 -9.10
N LEU A 98 14.51 1.51 -8.52
CA LEU A 98 14.80 1.22 -7.11
C LEU A 98 15.63 -0.03 -6.95
N SER A 99 16.57 0.00 -5.99
CA SER A 99 17.28 -1.20 -5.55
C SER A 99 16.26 -2.24 -5.06
N PRO A 100 16.47 -3.54 -5.30
CA PRO A 100 15.59 -4.60 -4.80
C PRO A 100 15.35 -4.50 -3.28
N ALA A 101 16.40 -4.16 -2.53
CA ALA A 101 16.32 -3.98 -1.08
C ALA A 101 15.42 -2.82 -0.65
N ASP A 102 15.47 -1.70 -1.37
CA ASP A 102 14.61 -0.54 -1.08
C ASP A 102 13.16 -0.89 -1.41
N ARG A 103 12.92 -1.51 -2.58
CA ARG A 103 11.59 -1.97 -3.00
C ARG A 103 10.96 -2.90 -1.96
N ASP A 104 11.69 -3.92 -1.51
CA ASP A 104 11.19 -4.85 -0.50
C ASP A 104 10.87 -4.14 0.81
N ARG A 105 11.68 -3.16 1.22
CA ARG A 105 11.41 -2.33 2.39
C ARG A 105 10.14 -1.50 2.23
N TYR A 106 9.91 -0.88 1.06
CA TYR A 106 8.67 -0.14 0.81
C TYR A 106 7.44 -1.06 0.87
N ILE A 107 7.54 -2.26 0.29
CA ILE A 107 6.47 -3.26 0.32
C ILE A 107 6.17 -3.69 1.76
N ASP A 108 7.19 -4.05 2.52
CA ASP A 108 7.03 -4.57 3.88
C ASP A 108 6.36 -3.55 4.81
N ILE A 109 6.88 -2.31 4.82
CA ILE A 109 6.29 -1.22 5.61
C ILE A 109 4.85 -0.95 5.18
N THR A 110 4.55 -0.97 3.88
CA THR A 110 3.18 -0.73 3.39
C THR A 110 2.22 -1.83 3.85
N ILE A 111 2.64 -3.09 3.82
CA ILE A 111 1.84 -4.21 4.32
C ILE A 111 1.58 -4.04 5.82
N GLU A 112 2.63 -3.78 6.60
CA GLU A 112 2.55 -3.58 8.05
C GLU A 112 1.55 -2.48 8.40
N GLU A 113 1.69 -1.29 7.81
CA GLU A 113 0.81 -0.14 8.10
C GLU A 113 -0.64 -0.40 7.67
N THR A 114 -0.86 -1.11 6.56
CA THR A 114 -2.21 -1.48 6.11
C THR A 114 -2.86 -2.48 7.06
N LEU A 115 -2.09 -3.44 7.59
CA LEU A 115 -2.59 -4.41 8.57
C LEU A 115 -2.87 -3.74 9.91
N ASN A 116 -2.01 -2.82 10.36
CA ASN A 116 -2.24 -2.01 11.55
C ASN A 116 -3.53 -1.20 11.40
N ALA A 117 -3.73 -0.50 10.28
CA ALA A 117 -4.95 0.25 10.01
C ALA A 117 -6.21 -0.64 9.90
N ALA A 118 -6.06 -1.90 9.47
CA ALA A 118 -7.15 -2.87 9.42
C ALA A 118 -7.52 -3.45 10.80
N GLN A 119 -6.56 -3.49 11.73
CA GLN A 119 -6.73 -3.96 13.10
C GLN A 119 -7.17 -2.85 14.05
N ASP A 120 -6.73 -1.62 13.79
CA ASP A 120 -7.06 -0.41 14.54
C ASP A 120 -7.91 0.56 13.67
N PRO A 121 -9.21 0.31 13.53
CA PRO A 121 -10.12 1.29 12.92
C PRO A 121 -10.45 2.47 13.85
N ALA A 122 -9.78 2.60 15.01
CA ALA A 122 -10.25 3.37 16.17
C ALA A 122 -9.35 4.54 16.60
N SER A 123 -8.21 4.77 15.94
CA SER A 123 -7.31 5.88 16.30
C SER A 123 -7.74 7.27 15.76
N ASP A 124 -8.95 7.42 15.20
CA ASP A 124 -9.51 8.70 14.71
C ASP A 124 -10.60 9.27 15.66
N GLU A 125 -10.54 8.98 16.96
CA GLU A 125 -11.36 9.65 17.98
C GLU A 125 -10.47 10.16 19.13
N ASN A 126 -9.86 11.34 18.94
CA ASN A 126 -9.54 12.28 20.03
C ASN A 126 -9.33 13.71 19.51
#